data_AF-A0A7G6WV09-F1
#
_entry.id   AF-A0A7G6WV09-F1
#
_cell.length_a   1.000
_cell.length_b   1.000
_cell.length_c   1.000
_cell.angle_alpha   90.00
_cell.angle_beta   90.00
_cell.angle_gamma   90.00
#
_symmetry.space_group_name_H-M   'P 1'
#
loop_
_entity.id
_entity.type
_entity.pdbx_description
1 polymer ?
#
loop_
_entity_poly.entity_id
_entity_poly.type
_entity_poly.pdbx_seq_one_letter_code
_entity_poly.pdbx_strand_id
1 'polypeptide(L)' 'MAEPKTSKNRFHIDIRVAGPGFRSAESEKRLRAKEAELLALGATQVRDEYYDDQLGHIVMLDPEGNEFCVG' A
#
# COMPACT_ATOMS: atom_id res chain seq x y z
N MET A 1 6.97 9.78 28.74
CA MET A 1 7.93 8.85 28.11
C MET A 1 7.08 7.98 27.20
N ALA A 2 7.24 8.10 25.88
CA ALA A 2 6.38 7.40 24.93
C ALA A 2 6.73 5.91 24.94
N GLU A 3 5.72 5.08 25.18
CA GLU A 3 5.83 3.63 25.23
C GLU A 3 6.30 3.10 23.85
N PRO A 4 7.33 2.24 23.78
CA PRO A 4 7.69 1.59 22.53
C PRO A 4 6.58 0.59 22.21
N LYS A 5 5.76 0.90 21.19
CA LYS A 5 4.72 -0.02 20.74
C LYS A 5 5.37 -1.33 20.31
N THR A 6 5.23 -2.30 21.20
CA THR A 6 5.65 -3.67 21.03
C THR A 6 4.64 -4.32 20.09
N SER A 7 4.97 -4.45 18.82
CA SER A 7 4.70 -5.63 18.00
C SER A 7 5.17 -5.41 16.58
N LYS A 8 5.97 -6.35 16.06
CA LYS A 8 6.11 -6.57 14.60
C LYS A 8 4.77 -7.09 14.10
N ASN A 9 3.81 -6.19 13.89
CA ASN A 9 2.49 -6.52 13.41
C ASN A 9 2.57 -6.75 11.90
N ARG A 10 3.05 -7.94 11.48
CA ARG A 10 3.10 -8.40 10.07
C ARG A 10 1.67 -8.61 9.54
N PHE A 11 0.93 -7.52 9.46
CA PHE A 11 -0.42 -7.45 8.93
C PHE A 11 -0.33 -7.09 7.46
N HIS A 12 -0.64 -8.07 6.62
CA HIS A 12 -0.89 -7.83 5.21
C HIS A 12 -2.29 -7.21 5.11
N ILE A 13 -2.35 -5.87 5.07
CA ILE A 13 -3.60 -5.15 4.82
C ILE A 13 -3.72 -4.99 3.30
N ASP A 14 -4.71 -5.65 2.72
CA ASP A 14 -5.12 -5.49 1.32
C ASP A 14 -6.08 -4.30 1.25
N ILE A 15 -5.56 -3.10 0.92
CA ILE A 15 -6.42 -1.94 0.70
C ILE A 15 -6.96 -2.03 -0.72
N ARG A 16 -8.16 -2.60 -0.88
CA ARG A 16 -8.89 -2.63 -2.16
C ARG A 16 -9.45 -1.26 -2.50
N VAL A 17 -8.77 -0.53 -3.37
CA VAL A 17 -9.26 0.73 -3.95
C VAL A 17 -10.04 0.51 -5.25
N ALA A 18 -9.83 -0.64 -5.89
CA ALA A 18 -10.63 -1.08 -7.04
C ALA A 18 -11.89 -1.83 -6.59
N GLY A 19 -13.06 -1.28 -6.88
CA GLY A 19 -14.32 -2.06 -6.90
C GLY A 19 -14.26 -3.18 -7.95
N PRO A 20 -15.35 -3.96 -8.16
CA PRO A 20 -15.37 -5.03 -9.17
C PRO A 20 -15.04 -4.46 -10.56
N GLY A 21 -13.78 -4.59 -10.99
CA GLY A 21 -13.20 -3.83 -12.11
C GLY A 21 -11.71 -3.53 -11.88
N PHE A 22 -10.95 -4.53 -11.43
CA PHE A 22 -9.56 -4.49 -10.93
C PHE A 22 -8.48 -3.99 -11.92
N ARG A 23 -8.86 -3.41 -13.06
CA ARG A 23 -8.00 -3.25 -14.25
C ARG A 23 -8.34 -2.03 -15.10
N SER A 24 -8.67 -0.90 -14.48
CA SER A 24 -8.94 0.36 -15.19
C SER A 24 -7.93 1.44 -14.80
N ALA A 25 -7.68 2.41 -15.68
CA ALA A 25 -6.80 3.56 -15.39
C ALA A 25 -7.25 4.37 -14.15
N GLU A 26 -8.53 4.30 -13.78
CA GLU A 26 -9.05 4.84 -12.52
C GLU A 26 -8.52 4.10 -11.29
N SER A 27 -8.38 2.77 -11.36
CA SER A 27 -7.82 1.97 -10.26
C SER A 27 -6.37 2.38 -10.01
N GLU A 28 -5.55 2.46 -11.07
CA GLU A 28 -4.16 2.90 -10.96
C GLU A 28 -4.03 4.31 -10.34
N LYS A 29 -4.88 5.25 -10.74
CA LYS A 29 -4.92 6.59 -10.12
C LYS A 29 -5.24 6.53 -8.63
N ARG A 30 -6.15 5.65 -8.21
CA ARG A 30 -6.50 5.47 -6.79
C ARG A 30 -5.37 4.81 -6.00
N LEU A 31 -4.71 3.81 -6.58
CA LEU A 31 -3.51 3.20 -5.97
C LEU A 31 -2.42 4.25 -5.76
N ARG A 32 -2.09 5.04 -6.80
CA ARG A 32 -1.10 6.13 -6.71
C ARG A 32 -1.51 7.23 -5.73
N ALA A 33 -2.79 7.57 -5.66
CA ALA A 33 -3.30 8.52 -4.67
C ALA A 33 -3.15 8.00 -3.23
N LYS A 34 -3.41 6.71 -2.99
CA LYS A 34 -3.19 6.10 -1.68
C LYS A 34 -1.73 5.92 -1.34
N GLU A 35 -0.89 5.53 -2.30
CA GLU A 35 0.57 5.53 -2.13
C GLU A 35 1.06 6.91 -1.66
N ALA A 36 0.66 8.00 -2.35
CA ALA A 36 1.04 9.35 -1.95
C ALA A 36 0.55 9.75 -0.55
N GLU A 37 -0.68 9.37 -0.18
CA GLU A 37 -1.22 9.59 1.16
C GLU A 37 -0.41 8.82 2.22
N LEU A 38 -0.07 7.56 1.94
CA LEU A 38 0.71 6.71 2.82
C LEU A 38 2.15 7.19 2.97
N LEU A 39 2.79 7.61 1.87
CA LEU A 39 4.10 8.26 1.89
C LEU A 39 4.08 9.51 2.79
N ALA A 40 3.02 10.32 2.72
CA ALA A 40 2.84 11.49 3.59
C ALA A 40 2.63 11.12 5.07
N LEU A 41 2.07 9.96 5.36
CA LEU A 41 1.93 9.41 6.72
C LEU A 41 3.22 8.76 7.26
N GLY A 42 4.29 8.71 6.45
CA GLY A 42 5.58 8.13 6.82
C GLY A 42 5.76 6.69 6.36
N ALA A 43 4.89 6.17 5.50
CA ALA A 43 5.17 4.93 4.79
C ALA A 43 6.29 5.12 3.76
N THR A 44 6.90 4.02 3.34
CA THR A 44 7.96 3.95 2.35
C THR A 44 7.54 2.97 1.27
N GLN A 45 7.51 3.40 0.02
CA GLN A 45 7.26 2.49 -1.10
C GLN A 45 8.43 1.52 -1.25
N VAL A 46 8.13 0.22 -1.34
CA VAL A 46 9.13 -0.84 -1.54
C VAL A 46 9.22 -1.23 -3.00
N ARG A 47 8.07 -1.61 -3.58
CA ARG A 47 8.00 -2.03 -4.99
C ARG A 47 6.57 -1.95 -5.52
N ASP A 48 6.46 -1.73 -6.82
CA ASP A 48 5.23 -1.82 -7.57
C ASP A 48 5.10 -3.22 -8.17
N GLU A 49 3.95 -3.87 -8.00
CA GLU A 49 3.66 -5.19 -8.54
C GLU A 49 2.66 -5.06 -9.69
N TYR A 50 3.12 -5.43 -10.88
CA TYR A 50 2.35 -5.32 -12.12
C TYR A 50 1.88 -6.71 -12.55
N TYR A 51 0.59 -6.84 -12.89
CA TYR A 51 0.01 -8.02 -13.52
C TYR A 51 -0.49 -7.66 -14.91
N ASP A 52 0.02 -8.34 -15.94
CA ASP A 52 -0.44 -8.16 -17.33
C ASP A 52 -0.30 -6.70 -17.82
N ASP A 53 0.85 -6.08 -17.54
CA ASP A 53 1.17 -4.66 -17.85
C ASP A 53 0.34 -3.62 -17.07
N GLN A 54 -0.50 -4.05 -16.13
CA GLN A 54 -1.31 -3.18 -15.29
C GLN A 54 -0.83 -3.20 -13.84
N LEU A 55 -0.83 -2.04 -13.18
CA LEU A 55 -0.51 -1.96 -11.75
C LEU A 55 -1.54 -2.77 -10.95
N GLY A 56 -1.07 -3.87 -10.37
CA GLY A 56 -1.88 -4.79 -9.58
C GLY A 56 -1.98 -4.35 -8.14
N HIS A 57 -0.82 -4.18 -7.51
CA HIS A 57 -0.72 -3.63 -6.17
C HIS A 57 0.66 -3.01 -5.92
N ILE A 58 0.74 -2.13 -4.93
CA ILE A 58 1.99 -1.50 -4.50
C ILE A 58 2.34 -2.04 -3.11
N VAL A 59 3.55 -2.59 -2.97
CA VAL A 59 4.11 -3.01 -1.69
C VAL A 59 4.76 -1.81 -1.00
N MET A 60 4.36 -1.54 0.23
CA MET A 60 4.83 -0.43 1.03
C MET A 60 5.18 -0.90 2.45
N LEU A 61 6.08 -0.17 3.10
CA LEU A 61 6.44 -0.33 4.51
C LEU A 61 5.90 0.85 5.31
N ASP A 62 5.23 0.61 6.42
CA ASP A 62 4.85 1.70 7.32
C ASP A 62 6.07 2.15 8.17
N PRO A 63 6.02 3.29 8.88
CA PRO A 63 7.14 3.79 9.68
C PRO A 63 7.55 2.87 10.84
N GLU A 64 6.68 1.95 11.28
CA GLU A 64 6.98 0.90 12.27
C GLU A 64 7.66 -0.34 11.61
N GLY A 65 7.77 -0.37 10.28
CA GLY A 65 8.47 -1.39 9.50
C GLY A 65 7.62 -2.61 9.13
N ASN A 66 6.29 -2.49 9.10
CA ASN A 66 5.39 -3.54 8.64
C ASN A 66 5.12 -3.40 7.13
N GLU A 67 5.15 -4.54 6.44
CA GLU A 67 4.89 -4.63 5.00
C GLU A 67 3.40 -4.79 4.72
N PHE A 68 2.87 -3.99 3.80
CA PHE A 68 1.48 -4.04 3.36
C PHE A 68 1.35 -3.78 1.85
N CYS A 69 0.22 -4.19 1.26
CA CYS A 69 -0.04 -4.09 -0.18
C CYS A 69 -1.28 -3.24 -0.47
N VAL A 70 -1.19 -2.33 -1.44
CA VAL A 70 -2.30 -1.45 -1.87
C VAL A 70 -2.75 -1.86 -3.27
N GLY A 71 -3.99 -2.34 -3.44
CA GLY A 71 -4.50 -3.01 -4.66
C GLY A 71 -5.89 -2.58 -5.12
#